data_AF-A0A650CQ45-F1
#
_entry.id   AF-A0A650CQ45-F1
#
_cell.length_a   1.000
_cell.length_b   1.000
_cell.length_c   1.000
_cell.angle_alpha   90.00
_cell.angle_beta   90.00
_cell.angle_gamma   90.00
#
_symmetry.space_group_name_H-M   'P 1'
#
loop_
_entity.id
_entity.type
_entity.pdbx_description
1 polymer ?
#
loop_
_entity_poly.entity_id
_entity_poly.type
_entity_poly.pdbx_seq_one_letter_code
_entity_poly.pdbx_strand_id
1 'polypeptide(L)' 'MYNDKFLRLPCSAKLVYKINETGLPDRTIREAIRKLKEEGLIQTRICLDDTRSRVYIITECFKIE' A
#
# COMPACT_ATOMS: atom_id res chain seq x y z
N MET A 1 17.12 -5.44 2.05
CA MET A 1 17.26 -4.56 3.24
C MET A 1 16.04 -3.65 3.28
N TYR A 2 15.22 -3.72 4.33
CA TYR A 2 14.12 -2.77 4.51
C TYR A 2 14.69 -1.39 4.81
N ASN A 3 14.35 -0.39 3.99
CA ASN A 3 14.89 0.96 4.08
C ASN A 3 14.46 1.60 5.42
N ASP A 4 15.40 1.95 6.31
CA ASP A 4 15.09 2.53 7.64
C ASP A 4 14.19 3.77 7.54
N LYS A 5 14.35 4.53 6.45
CA LYS A 5 13.51 5.69 6.11
C LYS A 5 12.04 5.30 5.88
N PHE A 6 11.77 4.13 5.28
CA PHE A 6 10.41 3.65 5.03
C PHE A 6 9.65 3.38 6.33
N LEU A 7 10.32 2.80 7.34
CA LEU A 7 9.69 2.49 8.63
C LEU A 7 9.28 3.76 9.38
N ARG A 8 10.07 4.83 9.28
CA ARG A 8 9.83 6.13 9.93
C ARG A 8 8.76 6.99 9.25
N LEU A 9 8.34 6.65 8.04
CA LEU A 9 7.28 7.39 7.36
C LEU A 9 5.91 7.13 8.02
N PRO A 10 5.06 8.17 8.14
CA PRO A 10 3.68 7.97 8.54
C PRO A 10 2.97 7.03 7.56
N CYS A 11 1.95 6.31 8.05
CA CYS A 11 1.19 5.32 7.28
C CYS A 11 0.73 5.86 5.90
N SER A 12 0.31 7.13 5.81
CA SER A 12 -0.05 7.83 4.58
C SER A 12 1.10 7.98 3.59
N ALA A 13 2.31 8.30 4.07
CA ALA A 13 3.48 8.54 3.23
C ALA A 13 4.18 7.23 2.79
N LYS A 14 3.95 6.11 3.48
CA LYS A 14 4.49 4.80 3.07
C LYS A 14 3.96 4.35 1.72
N LEU A 15 2.67 4.57 1.45
CA LEU A 15 2.11 4.27 0.14
C LEU A 15 2.70 5.19 -0.93
N VAL A 16 2.80 6.50 -0.67
CA VAL A 16 3.39 7.50 -1.59
C VAL A 16 4.86 7.21 -1.89
N TYR A 17 5.62 6.78 -0.88
CA TYR A 17 7.01 6.38 -1.05
C TYR A 17 7.13 5.18 -1.98
N LYS A 18 6.29 4.16 -1.78
CA LYS A 18 6.25 2.97 -2.64
C LYS A 18 5.81 3.33 -4.07
N ILE A 19 4.83 4.24 -4.19
CA ILE A 19 4.32 4.78 -5.46
C ILE A 19 5.48 5.35 -6.29
N ASN A 20 6.33 6.19 -5.68
CA ASN A 20 7.47 6.80 -6.35
C ASN A 20 8.48 5.74 -6.86
N GLU A 21 8.63 4.62 -6.17
CA GLU A 21 9.49 3.52 -6.61
C GLU A 21 8.90 2.72 -7.80
N THR A 22 7.58 2.72 -8.00
CA THR A 22 6.95 1.95 -9.10
C THR A 22 7.02 2.67 -10.45
N GLY A 23 7.28 3.99 -10.47
CA GLY A 23 7.22 4.82 -11.68
C GLY A 23 5.81 4.94 -12.30
N LEU A 24 4.77 4.42 -11.64
CA LEU A 24 3.40 4.47 -12.14
C LEU A 24 2.72 5.79 -11.75
N PRO A 25 1.87 6.36 -12.62
CA PRO A 25 1.04 7.51 -12.27
C PRO A 25 0.10 7.20 -11.10
N ASP A 26 -0.16 8.20 -10.25
CA ASP A 26 -1.10 8.12 -9.13
C ASP A 26 -2.47 7.51 -9.47
N ARG A 27 -3.00 7.83 -10.65
CA ARG A 27 -4.29 7.29 -11.12
C ARG A 27 -4.20 5.79 -11.37
N THR A 28 -3.14 5.33 -12.02
CA THR A 28 -2.91 3.91 -12.31
C THR A 28 -2.82 3.11 -11.03
N ILE A 29 -2.14 3.66 -10.01
CA ILE A 29 -1.98 2.98 -8.73
C ILE A 29 -3.30 2.96 -7.96
N ARG A 30 -4.08 4.04 -7.97
CA ARG A 30 -5.43 4.04 -7.41
C ARG A 30 -6.31 2.99 -8.06
N GLU A 31 -6.29 2.89 -9.39
CA GLU A 31 -7.05 1.85 -10.11
C GLU A 31 -6.56 0.44 -9.80
N ALA A 32 -5.24 0.22 -9.69
CA ALA A 32 -4.68 -1.06 -9.30
C ALA A 32 -5.11 -1.46 -7.87
N ILE A 33 -5.00 -0.56 -6.90
CA ILE A 33 -5.44 -0.79 -5.51
C ILE A 33 -6.95 -1.07 -5.47
N ARG A 34 -7.76 -0.32 -6.24
CA ARG A 34 -9.20 -0.54 -6.32
C ARG A 34 -9.50 -1.96 -6.81
N LYS A 35 -8.90 -2.39 -7.92
CA LYS A 35 -9.06 -3.74 -8.46
C LYS A 35 -8.60 -4.82 -7.48
N LEU A 36 -7.41 -4.68 -6.88
CA LEU A 36 -6.91 -5.62 -5.89
C LEU A 36 -7.84 -5.76 -4.68
N LYS A 37 -8.52 -4.67 -4.28
CA LYS A 37 -9.49 -4.69 -3.21
C LYS A 37 -10.80 -5.37 -3.62
N GLU A 38 -11.26 -5.13 -4.85
CA GLU A 38 -12.46 -5.77 -5.42
C GLU A 38 -12.28 -7.28 -5.55
N GLU A 39 -11.11 -7.73 -5.99
CA GLU A 39 -10.73 -9.15 -6.07
C GLU A 39 -10.45 -9.77 -4.69
N GLY A 40 -10.56 -8.99 -3.60
CA GLY A 40 -10.34 -9.48 -2.24
C GLY A 40 -8.88 -9.80 -1.88
N LEU A 41 -7.92 -9.43 -2.74
CA LEU A 41 -6.48 -9.69 -2.59
C LEU A 41 -5.82 -8.76 -1.55
N ILE A 42 -6.45 -7.61 -1.27
CA ILE A 42 -6.02 -6.70 -0.22
C ILE A 42 -7.20 -6.22 0.63
N GLN A 43 -6.95 -6.07 1.93
CA GLN A 43 -7.86 -5.43 2.88
C GLN A 43 -7.32 -4.08 3.33
N THR A 44 -8.22 -3.16 3.66
CA THR A 44 -7.86 -1.84 4.20
C THR A 44 -8.23 -1.74 5.66
N ARG A 45 -7.29 -1.32 6.51
CA ARG A 45 -7.50 -1.04 7.94
C ARG A 45 -7.10 0.40 8.28
N ILE A 46 -7.62 0.90 9.39
CA ILE A 46 -7.25 2.23 9.92
C ILE A 46 -5.88 2.10 10.59
N CYS A 47 -4.99 3.07 10.38
CA CYS A 47 -3.73 3.14 11.13
C CYS A 47 -4.03 3.70 12.54
N LEU A 48 -3.59 3.01 13.59
CA LEU A 48 -3.84 3.45 14.97
C LEU A 48 -3.07 4.72 15.33
N ASP A 49 -1.88 4.92 14.75
CA ASP A 49 -1.06 6.13 14.93
C ASP A 49 -1.60 7.33 14.15
N ASP A 50 -2.41 7.10 13.11
CA ASP A 50 -3.01 8.16 12.31
C ASP A 50 -4.33 7.66 11.70
N THR A 51 -5.44 8.08 12.30
CA THR A 51 -6.80 7.70 11.88
C THR A 51 -7.18 8.22 10.49
N ARG A 52 -6.45 9.21 9.96
CA ARG A 52 -6.61 9.72 8.59
C ARG A 52 -5.86 8.86 7.58
N SER A 53 -4.96 7.99 8.04
CA SER A 53 -4.20 7.05 7.24
C SER A 53 -4.83 5.67 7.21
N ARG A 54 -4.64 4.98 6.08
CA ARG A 54 -5.11 3.61 5.87
C ARG A 54 -3.93 2.69 5.58
N VAL A 55 -3.96 1.49 6.13
CA VAL A 55 -2.98 0.42 5.89
C VAL A 55 -3.63 -0.63 5.00
N TYR A 56 -2.89 -1.09 4.00
CA TYR A 56 -3.31 -2.18 3.11
C TYR A 56 -2.62 -3.46 3.54
N ILE A 57 -3.38 -4.53 3.74
CA ILE A 57 -2.93 -5.85 4.17
C ILE A 57 -3.21 -6.82 3.04
N ILE A 58 -2.20 -7.57 2.63
CA ILE A 58 -2.36 -8.65 1.63
C ILE A 58 -3.11 -9.79 2.31
N THR A 59 -4.20 -10.24 1.69
CA THR A 59 -5.04 -11.32 2.23
C THR A 59 -4.43 -12.69 1.96
N GLU A 60 -3.87 -12.87 0.77
CA GLU A 60 -3.25 -14.13 0.33
C GLU A 60 -1.91 -13.86 -0.35
N CYS A 61 -0.88 -14.62 0.04
CA CYS A 61 0.44 -14.53 -0.56
C CYS A 61 0.50 -15.46 -1.78
N PHE A 62 0.30 -14.91 -2.96
CA PHE A 62 0.47 -15.66 -4.21
C PHE A 62 1.95 -15.74 -4.56
N LYS A 63 2.47 -16.96 -4.66
CA LYS A 63 3.75 -17.22 -5.33
C LYS A 63 3.46 -17.22 -6.83
N ILE A 64 4.08 -16.29 -7.55
CA ILE A 64 4.11 -16.32 -9.01
C ILE A 64 5.27 -17.24 -9.37
N GLU A 65 4.98 -18.41 -9.95
CA GLU A 65 5.98 -19.33 -10.52
C GLU A 65 6.51 -18.81 -11.86
#